data_AF-A0A8J9ZD29-F1
#
_entry.id   AF-A0A8J9ZD29-F1
#
_cell.length_a   1.000
_cell.length_b   1.000
_cell.length_c   1.000
_cell.angle_alpha   90.00
_cell.angle_beta   90.00
_cell.angle_gamma   90.00
#
_symmetry.space_group_name_H-M   'P 1'
#
loop_
_entity.id
_entity.type
_entity.pdbx_description
1 polymer ?
#
loop_
_entity_poly.entity_id
_entity_poly.type
_entity_poly.pdbx_seq_one_letter_code
_entity_poly.pdbx_strand_id
1 'polypeptide(L)'
;MVPLEKADAQTSYDSRHHFKMARILPASAVLLLLIGVTCAQSPKGCYTGDETTVSAEASSDDMTNEDCAADCGAKGHAYSATGEGQYCTCMSEAEMQTLTLAPSVKCDSPCTGDLAQKCGGVDDNVTVWSTGQGTKRSLVEKLRRFLKEWHQMEESRR
;
A
#
# COMPACT_ATOMS: atom_id res chain seq x y z
N MET A 1 27.58 0.92 -51.04
CA MET A 1 27.63 2.39 -51.14
C MET A 1 26.77 2.96 -50.02
N VAL A 2 27.43 3.44 -48.93
CA VAL A 2 27.22 4.69 -48.14
C VAL A 2 25.77 5.16 -47.83
N PRO A 3 25.42 5.72 -46.65
CA PRO A 3 25.83 5.47 -45.25
C PRO A 3 24.69 5.67 -44.18
N LEU A 4 25.07 5.49 -42.90
CA LEU A 4 24.72 6.21 -41.65
C LEU A 4 23.57 7.25 -41.64
N GLU A 5 22.72 7.22 -40.58
CA GLU A 5 22.68 8.29 -39.55
C GLU A 5 21.79 7.93 -38.34
N LYS A 6 22.29 8.28 -37.15
CA LYS A 6 21.56 8.35 -35.87
C LYS A 6 20.74 9.65 -35.85
N ALA A 7 19.63 9.69 -35.13
CA ALA A 7 19.07 10.95 -34.66
C ALA A 7 18.36 10.77 -33.32
N ASP A 8 19.05 11.19 -32.26
CA ASP A 8 18.49 11.58 -30.98
C ASP A 8 17.56 12.78 -31.17
N ALA A 9 16.34 12.71 -30.63
CA ALA A 9 15.43 13.85 -30.56
C ALA A 9 15.40 14.39 -29.13
N GLN A 10 16.38 15.24 -28.81
CA GLN A 10 16.23 16.27 -27.79
C GLN A 10 15.17 17.27 -28.29
N THR A 11 14.04 17.40 -27.59
CA THR A 11 13.15 18.56 -27.75
C THR A 11 13.07 19.33 -26.44
N SER A 12 13.94 20.34 -26.38
CA SER A 12 13.70 21.71 -25.89
C SER A 12 12.50 21.90 -24.94
N TYR A 13 12.79 22.10 -23.66
CA TYR A 13 11.85 22.65 -22.68
C TYR A 13 11.99 24.18 -22.68
N ASP A 14 11.18 24.87 -23.49
CA ASP A 14 11.15 26.33 -23.56
C ASP A 14 10.21 26.92 -22.49
N SER A 15 10.80 27.66 -21.56
CA SER A 15 10.13 28.42 -20.51
C SER A 15 9.66 29.77 -21.05
N ARG A 16 8.45 29.85 -21.63
CA ARG A 16 7.63 31.08 -21.73
C ARG A 16 6.30 30.88 -22.47
N HIS A 17 5.36 30.15 -21.88
CA HIS A 17 3.94 30.37 -22.19
C HIS A 17 3.12 30.24 -20.92
N HIS A 18 2.43 31.32 -20.57
CA HIS A 18 1.32 31.34 -19.62
C HIS A 18 0.25 30.34 -20.08
N PHE A 19 0.37 29.10 -19.65
CA PHE A 19 -0.66 28.08 -19.79
C PHE A 19 -1.81 28.51 -18.88
N LYS A 20 -2.88 29.06 -19.48
CA LYS A 20 -4.18 29.10 -18.82
C LYS A 20 -4.46 27.68 -18.34
N MET A 21 -4.61 27.52 -17.02
CA MET A 21 -4.95 26.27 -16.36
C MET A 21 -6.33 25.80 -16.83
N ALA A 22 -6.38 25.19 -18.01
CA ALA A 22 -7.57 24.54 -18.53
C ALA A 22 -7.70 23.18 -17.85
N ARG A 23 -8.77 23.06 -17.05
CA ARG A 23 -9.22 21.87 -16.33
C ARG A 23 -9.57 20.73 -17.28
N ILE A 24 -8.56 20.05 -17.79
CA ILE A 24 -8.71 18.74 -18.41
C ILE A 24 -7.83 17.83 -17.58
N LEU A 25 -8.38 17.27 -16.50
CA LEU A 25 -7.80 16.07 -15.91
C LEU A 25 -7.79 15.05 -17.05
N PRO A 26 -6.61 14.68 -17.58
CA PRO A 26 -6.59 13.78 -18.70
C PRO A 26 -7.22 12.49 -18.19
N ALA A 27 -8.17 11.93 -18.94
CA ALA A 27 -8.79 10.65 -18.56
C ALA A 27 -7.74 9.56 -18.27
N SER A 28 -6.51 9.72 -18.77
CA SER A 28 -5.33 8.91 -18.43
C SER A 28 -4.87 9.03 -16.97
N ALA A 29 -4.97 10.20 -16.32
CA ALA A 29 -4.66 10.35 -14.90
C ALA A 29 -5.71 9.63 -14.04
N VAL A 30 -6.98 9.64 -14.45
CA VAL A 30 -8.05 8.88 -13.77
C VAL A 30 -7.81 7.38 -13.93
N LEU A 31 -7.40 6.93 -15.12
CA LEU A 31 -7.04 5.53 -15.37
C LEU A 31 -5.80 5.08 -14.57
N LEU A 32 -4.76 5.93 -14.48
CA LEU A 32 -3.58 5.68 -13.65
C LEU A 32 -3.90 5.69 -12.15
N LEU A 33 -4.85 6.51 -11.70
CA LEU A 33 -5.34 6.49 -10.32
C LEU A 33 -6.16 5.23 -10.00
N LEU A 34 -6.95 4.71 -10.96
CA LEU A 34 -7.70 3.46 -10.79
C LEU A 34 -6.79 2.22 -10.76
N ILE A 35 -5.70 2.20 -11.56
CA ILE A 35 -4.74 1.10 -11.57
C ILE A 35 -3.71 1.21 -10.42
N GLY A 36 -3.46 2.42 -9.90
CA GLY A 36 -2.42 2.67 -8.90
C GLY A 36 -2.75 2.22 -7.48
N VAL A 37 -4.01 1.94 -7.16
CA VAL A 37 -4.44 1.58 -5.79
C VAL A 37 -4.03 0.15 -5.41
N THR A 38 -3.91 -0.77 -6.38
CA THR A 38 -3.58 -2.18 -6.09
C THR A 38 -2.08 -2.44 -5.88
N CYS A 39 -1.20 -1.50 -6.24
CA CYS A 39 0.25 -1.69 -6.13
C CYS A 39 0.83 -1.42 -4.73
N ALA A 40 0.06 -0.83 -3.81
CA ALA A 40 0.55 -0.48 -2.48
C ALA A 40 0.48 -1.65 -1.49
N GLN A 41 -0.40 -2.61 -1.76
CA GLN A 41 -0.60 -3.77 -0.90
C GLN A 41 0.35 -4.90 -1.29
N SER A 42 0.93 -5.58 -0.30
CA SER A 42 1.88 -6.66 -0.57
C SER A 42 1.81 -7.75 0.52
N PRO A 43 1.83 -9.04 0.16
CA PRO A 43 1.85 -10.12 1.14
C PRO A 43 3.14 -10.09 1.97
N LYS A 44 3.04 -10.40 3.26
CA LYS A 44 4.18 -10.51 4.19
C LYS A 44 4.44 -11.93 4.64
N GLY A 45 3.39 -12.74 4.82
CA GLY A 45 3.54 -14.16 5.12
C GLY A 45 2.50 -14.67 6.10
N CYS A 46 2.75 -15.87 6.61
CA CYS A 46 1.96 -16.52 7.65
C CYS A 46 2.59 -16.25 9.02
N TYR A 47 1.77 -15.88 10.00
CA TYR A 47 2.20 -15.56 11.35
C TYR A 47 1.26 -16.20 12.36
N THR A 48 1.77 -16.51 13.55
CA THR A 48 0.96 -16.87 14.72
C THR A 48 0.90 -15.65 15.62
N GLY A 49 -0.30 -15.23 16.00
CA GLY A 49 -0.50 -14.14 16.97
C GLY A 49 -0.68 -14.62 18.41
N ASP A 50 -1.03 -13.69 19.29
CA ASP A 50 -1.52 -13.95 20.63
C ASP A 50 -3.02 -13.58 20.74
N GLU A 51 -3.73 -14.11 21.74
CA GLU A 51 -5.18 -13.88 21.93
C GLU A 51 -5.56 -12.40 21.99
N THR A 52 -4.63 -11.52 22.40
CA THR A 52 -4.88 -10.07 22.48
C THR A 52 -4.71 -9.36 21.14
N THR A 53 -3.85 -9.85 20.25
CA THR A 53 -3.46 -9.19 18.99
C THR A 53 -4.29 -9.68 17.78
N VAL A 54 -4.93 -10.85 17.88
CA VAL A 54 -5.76 -11.44 16.79
C VAL A 54 -7.26 -11.33 17.10
N SER A 55 -7.67 -10.32 17.87
CA SER A 55 -9.10 -10.04 17.97
C SER A 55 -9.59 -9.58 16.59
N ALA A 56 -10.48 -10.37 15.98
CA ALA A 56 -11.06 -10.05 14.70
C ALA A 56 -11.81 -8.71 14.80
N GLU A 57 -11.37 -7.71 14.04
CA GLU A 57 -12.03 -6.40 13.99
C GLU A 57 -13.27 -6.43 13.08
N ALA A 58 -13.28 -7.34 12.10
CA ALA A 58 -14.39 -7.58 11.21
C ALA A 58 -14.45 -9.06 10.79
N SER A 59 -15.64 -9.53 10.42
CA SER A 59 -15.84 -10.80 9.72
C SER A 59 -16.71 -10.58 8.48
N SER A 60 -16.51 -11.40 7.45
CA SER A 60 -17.31 -11.38 6.22
C SER A 60 -17.44 -12.78 5.61
N ASP A 61 -18.61 -13.06 5.05
CA ASP A 61 -18.87 -14.25 4.23
C ASP A 61 -18.28 -14.12 2.81
N ASP A 62 -17.72 -12.95 2.48
CA ASP A 62 -17.09 -12.62 1.19
C ASP A 62 -15.71 -11.97 1.43
N MET A 63 -14.90 -12.57 2.32
CA MET A 63 -13.59 -12.03 2.69
C MET A 63 -12.53 -12.37 1.64
N THR A 64 -11.69 -11.39 1.29
CA THR A 64 -10.44 -11.56 0.53
C THR A 64 -9.28 -10.90 1.26
N ASN A 65 -8.04 -11.27 0.92
CA ASN A 65 -6.87 -10.60 1.50
C ASN A 65 -6.83 -9.11 1.09
N GLU A 66 -7.17 -8.81 -0.16
CA GLU A 66 -7.15 -7.48 -0.74
C GLU A 66 -8.18 -6.55 -0.08
N ASP A 67 -9.39 -7.05 0.18
CA ASP A 67 -10.43 -6.26 0.85
C ASP A 67 -10.05 -5.94 2.30
N CYS A 68 -9.50 -6.92 3.02
CA CYS A 68 -8.99 -6.69 4.37
C CYS A 68 -7.85 -5.66 4.37
N ALA A 69 -6.90 -5.77 3.44
CA ALA A 69 -5.81 -4.81 3.29
C ALA A 69 -6.31 -3.41 2.88
N ALA A 70 -7.37 -3.32 2.08
CA ALA A 70 -7.97 -2.06 1.66
C ALA A 70 -8.67 -1.36 2.82
N ASP A 71 -9.48 -2.08 3.58
CA ASP A 71 -10.18 -1.57 4.76
C ASP A 71 -9.19 -1.07 5.83
N CYS A 72 -8.19 -1.88 6.17
CA CYS A 72 -7.16 -1.48 7.12
C CYS A 72 -6.32 -0.30 6.62
N GLY A 73 -6.04 -0.25 5.32
CA GLY A 73 -5.39 0.90 4.69
C GLY A 73 -6.21 2.17 4.79
N ALA A 74 -7.52 2.09 4.59
CA ALA A 74 -8.45 3.22 4.72
C ALA A 74 -8.55 3.72 6.17
N LYS A 75 -8.49 2.82 7.15
CA LYS A 75 -8.37 3.14 8.59
C LYS A 75 -6.98 3.66 8.99
N GLY A 76 -6.00 3.58 8.08
CA GLY A 76 -4.66 4.12 8.29
C GLY A 76 -3.68 3.16 8.97
N HIS A 77 -4.04 1.89 9.15
CA HIS A 77 -3.16 0.86 9.70
C HIS A 77 -2.11 0.44 8.67
N ALA A 78 -0.91 0.06 9.12
CA ALA A 78 0.22 -0.27 8.24
C ALA A 78 0.12 -1.70 7.67
N TYR A 79 -0.60 -2.57 8.37
CA TYR A 79 -0.79 -3.96 8.04
C TYR A 79 -2.24 -4.39 8.27
N SER A 80 -2.60 -5.47 7.60
CA SER A 80 -3.84 -6.21 7.80
C SER A 80 -3.51 -7.69 7.95
N ALA A 81 -4.40 -8.44 8.58
CA ALA A 81 -4.28 -9.87 8.74
C ALA A 81 -5.64 -10.55 8.58
N THR A 82 -5.68 -11.62 7.80
CA THR A 82 -6.88 -12.47 7.68
C THR A 82 -6.72 -13.73 8.52
N GLY A 83 -7.79 -14.14 9.22
CA GLY A 83 -7.83 -15.34 10.07
C GLY A 83 -9.01 -16.25 9.72
N GLU A 84 -8.81 -17.55 9.81
CA GLU A 84 -9.81 -18.60 9.53
C GLU A 84 -10.66 -18.39 8.25
N GLY A 85 -10.11 -17.76 7.22
CA GLY A 85 -10.82 -17.54 5.95
C GLY A 85 -11.79 -16.35 5.93
N GLN A 86 -12.24 -15.87 7.08
CA GLN A 86 -13.39 -14.95 7.18
C GLN A 86 -13.15 -13.73 8.07
N TYR A 87 -12.15 -13.78 8.94
CA TYR A 87 -11.83 -12.70 9.88
C TYR A 87 -10.80 -11.75 9.29
N CYS A 88 -10.90 -10.47 9.65
CA CYS A 88 -9.95 -9.44 9.31
C CYS A 88 -9.57 -8.64 10.56
N THR A 89 -8.28 -8.35 10.70
CA THR A 89 -7.70 -7.54 11.78
C THR A 89 -6.73 -6.53 11.19
N CYS A 90 -6.84 -5.27 11.62
CA CYS A 90 -5.90 -4.22 11.27
C CYS A 90 -4.85 -4.06 12.37
N MET A 91 -3.60 -3.79 11.97
CA MET A 91 -2.52 -3.65 12.94
C MET A 91 -1.51 -2.57 12.54
N SER A 92 -0.98 -1.94 13.57
CA SER A 92 0.13 -1.00 13.51
C SER A 92 1.46 -1.71 13.25
N GLU A 93 2.51 -0.91 13.02
CA GLU A 93 3.86 -1.45 12.92
C GLU A 93 4.37 -2.08 14.21
N ALA A 94 3.87 -1.63 15.38
CA ALA A 94 4.27 -2.16 16.68
C ALA A 94 3.61 -3.52 16.96
N GLU A 95 2.32 -3.65 16.65
CA GLU A 95 1.58 -4.93 16.78
C GLU A 95 2.13 -5.98 15.83
N MET A 96 2.53 -5.60 14.61
CA MET A 96 3.19 -6.53 13.69
C MET A 96 4.47 -7.16 14.28
N GLN A 97 5.19 -6.44 15.17
CA GLN A 97 6.43 -6.93 15.79
C GLN A 97 6.18 -7.94 16.91
N THR A 98 4.95 -8.06 17.41
CA THR A 98 4.61 -9.06 18.44
C THR A 98 4.30 -10.43 17.83
N LEU A 99 4.02 -10.49 16.53
CA LEU A 99 3.69 -11.73 15.82
C LEU A 99 4.92 -12.61 15.57
N THR A 100 4.71 -13.92 15.62
CA THR A 100 5.76 -14.91 15.33
C THR A 100 5.59 -15.46 13.92
N LEU A 101 6.66 -15.49 13.12
CA LEU A 101 6.60 -16.07 11.77
C LEU A 101 6.27 -17.57 11.84
N ALA A 102 5.30 -17.98 11.04
CA ALA A 102 4.81 -19.35 10.98
C ALA A 102 5.03 -19.99 9.59
N PRO A 103 5.12 -21.33 9.52
CA PRO A 103 5.10 -22.03 8.23
C PRO A 103 3.81 -21.73 7.46
N SER A 104 3.91 -21.51 6.14
CA SER A 104 2.75 -21.17 5.29
C SER A 104 1.61 -22.20 5.34
N VAL A 105 1.92 -23.47 5.61
CA VAL A 105 0.92 -24.54 5.77
C VAL A 105 -0.04 -24.30 6.94
N LYS A 106 0.35 -23.49 7.93
CA LYS A 106 -0.55 -23.12 9.02
C LYS A 106 -1.58 -22.07 8.62
N CYS A 107 -1.38 -21.41 7.48
CA CYS A 107 -2.30 -20.43 6.94
C CYS A 107 -2.91 -20.94 5.63
N ASP A 108 -3.57 -22.09 5.68
CA ASP A 108 -4.12 -22.78 4.50
C ASP A 108 -5.65 -22.68 4.38
N SER A 109 -6.32 -21.99 5.31
CA SER A 109 -7.76 -21.75 5.24
C SER A 109 -8.11 -20.95 3.98
N PRO A 110 -9.05 -21.43 3.15
CA PRO A 110 -9.50 -20.68 2.00
C PRO A 110 -10.23 -19.41 2.44
N CYS A 111 -10.07 -18.32 1.69
CA CYS A 111 -10.84 -17.11 1.93
C CYS A 111 -12.32 -17.35 1.57
N THR A 112 -13.26 -16.76 2.32
CA THR A 112 -14.70 -16.95 2.07
C THR A 112 -15.16 -16.30 0.76
N GLY A 113 -14.54 -15.19 0.33
CA GLY A 113 -14.83 -14.52 -0.94
C GLY A 113 -13.99 -14.99 -2.14
N ASP A 114 -12.87 -15.68 -1.90
CA ASP A 114 -12.06 -16.29 -2.94
C ASP A 114 -11.39 -17.58 -2.47
N LEU A 115 -11.99 -18.72 -2.81
CA LEU A 115 -11.50 -20.05 -2.41
C LEU A 115 -10.12 -20.42 -2.99
N ALA A 116 -9.63 -19.69 -4.01
CA ALA A 116 -8.28 -19.89 -4.55
C ALA A 116 -7.21 -19.21 -3.70
N GLN A 117 -7.58 -18.25 -2.85
CA GLN A 117 -6.69 -17.55 -1.94
C GLN A 117 -6.62 -18.21 -0.57
N LYS A 118 -5.55 -17.91 0.17
CA LYS A 118 -5.33 -18.36 1.54
C LYS A 118 -5.45 -17.18 2.50
N CYS A 119 -6.28 -17.33 3.53
CA CYS A 119 -6.68 -16.26 4.45
C CYS A 119 -6.50 -16.68 5.92
N GLY A 120 -5.25 -16.95 6.31
CA GLY A 120 -4.93 -17.42 7.66
C GLY A 120 -5.25 -18.90 7.85
N GLY A 121 -5.40 -19.30 9.11
CA GLY A 121 -5.67 -20.66 9.54
C GLY A 121 -6.26 -20.70 10.94
N VAL A 122 -6.41 -21.90 11.47
CA VAL A 122 -6.82 -22.15 12.87
C VAL A 122 -5.67 -21.84 13.84
N ASP A 123 -5.90 -21.94 15.15
CA ASP A 123 -4.88 -21.77 16.20
C ASP A 123 -4.09 -20.44 16.08
N ASP A 124 -4.82 -19.33 15.96
CA ASP A 124 -4.30 -17.96 15.87
C ASP A 124 -3.33 -17.71 14.70
N ASN A 125 -3.39 -18.53 13.65
CA ASN A 125 -2.56 -18.36 12.46
C ASN A 125 -3.24 -17.40 11.48
N VAL A 126 -2.50 -16.37 11.07
CA VAL A 126 -3.00 -15.29 10.22
C VAL A 126 -2.11 -15.04 9.02
N THR A 127 -2.72 -14.71 7.89
CA THR A 127 -2.00 -14.25 6.70
C THR A 127 -1.90 -12.73 6.75
N VAL A 128 -0.69 -12.20 6.80
CA VAL A 128 -0.42 -10.77 6.95
C VAL A 128 -0.10 -10.12 5.61
N TRP A 129 -0.67 -8.93 5.39
CA TRP A 129 -0.41 -8.06 4.25
C TRP A 129 -0.01 -6.66 4.72
N SER A 130 0.83 -5.97 3.94
CA SER A 130 1.01 -4.53 4.10
C SER A 130 -0.09 -3.80 3.34
N THR A 131 -0.57 -2.70 3.92
CA THR A 131 -1.58 -1.82 3.32
C THR A 131 -0.96 -0.67 2.51
N GLY A 132 0.36 -0.51 2.55
CA GLY A 132 1.08 0.65 2.02
C GLY A 132 1.01 1.93 2.87
N GLN A 133 0.31 1.94 4.02
CA GLN A 133 0.24 3.15 4.85
C GLN A 133 1.56 3.49 5.54
N GLY A 134 2.38 2.49 5.91
CA GLY A 134 3.69 2.72 6.52
C GLY A 134 4.63 3.51 5.59
N THR A 135 4.68 3.15 4.31
CA THR A 135 5.49 3.86 3.30
C THR A 135 4.96 5.26 3.05
N LYS A 136 3.63 5.43 2.95
CA LYS A 136 2.98 6.74 2.81
C LYS A 136 3.32 7.66 3.98
N ARG A 137 3.23 7.17 5.22
CA ARG A 137 3.59 7.94 6.43
C ARG A 137 5.06 8.38 6.38
N SER A 138 5.99 7.48 6.07
CA SER A 138 7.41 7.80 5.93
C SER A 138 7.68 8.88 4.87
N LEU A 139 7.02 8.78 3.72
CA LEU A 139 7.15 9.77 2.64
C LEU A 139 6.59 11.13 3.04
N VAL A 140 5.42 11.16 3.67
CA VAL A 140 4.80 12.39 4.17
C VAL A 140 5.70 13.07 5.21
N GLU A 141 6.33 12.32 6.10
CA GLU A 141 7.27 12.87 7.08
C GLU A 141 8.54 13.44 6.44
N LYS A 142 9.11 12.72 5.46
CA LYS A 142 10.26 13.23 4.70
C LYS A 142 9.93 14.53 3.99
N LEU A 143 8.75 14.59 3.35
CA LEU A 143 8.28 15.81 2.68
C LEU A 143 8.08 16.96 3.68
N ARG A 144 7.47 16.69 4.85
CA ARG A 144 7.30 17.70 5.90
C ARG A 144 8.63 18.27 6.40
N ARG A 145 9.67 17.43 6.57
CA ARG A 145 11.01 17.88 6.97
C ARG A 145 11.62 18.79 5.90
N PHE A 146 11.60 18.35 4.65
CA PHE A 146 12.11 19.13 3.53
C PHE A 146 11.40 20.50 3.39
N LEU A 147 10.07 20.54 3.49
CA LEU A 147 9.30 21.78 3.42
C LEU A 147 9.63 22.74 4.57
N LYS A 148 9.88 22.22 5.77
CA LYS A 148 10.33 23.04 6.91
C LYS A 148 11.70 23.66 6.66
N GLU A 149 12.66 22.87 6.20
CA GLU A 149 14.02 23.34 5.86
C GLU A 149 13.97 24.41 4.76
N TRP A 150 13.18 24.18 3.71
CA TRP A 150 13.01 25.14 2.62
C TRP A 150 12.39 26.47 3.10
N HIS A 151 11.37 26.42 3.95
CA HIS A 151 10.75 27.62 4.52
C HIS A 151 11.77 28.42 5.35
N GLN A 152 12.58 27.75 6.17
CA GLN A 152 13.64 28.39 6.96
C GLN A 152 14.68 29.07 6.04
N MET A 153 15.03 28.45 4.92
CA MET A 153 15.93 29.03 3.92
C MET A 153 15.34 30.20 3.14
N GLU A 154 14.02 30.27 2.97
CA GLU A 154 13.37 31.44 2.36
C GLU A 154 13.33 32.63 3.31
N GLU A 155 13.06 32.40 4.59
CA GLU A 155 13.10 33.45 5.60
C GLU A 155 14.50 34.03 5.76
N SER A 156 15.55 33.19 5.71
CA SER A 156 16.94 33.67 5.79
C SER A 156 17.43 34.42 4.55
N ARG A 157 16.67 34.36 3.44
CA ARG A 157 16.97 35.10 2.19
C ARG A 157 16.28 36.45 2.11
N ARG A 158 15.36 36.74 3.03
CA ARG A 158 14.75 38.07 3.20
C ARG A 158 15.54 38.88 4.23
#